data_AF-A0A9E2JB77-F1
#
_entry.id   AF-A0A9E2JB77-F1
#
_cell.length_a   1.000
_cell.length_b   1.000
_cell.length_c   1.000
_cell.angle_alpha   90.00
_cell.angle_beta   90.00
_cell.angle_gamma   90.00
#
_symmetry.space_group_name_H-M   'P 1'
#
loop_
_entity.id
_entity.type
_entity.pdbx_description
1 polymer ?
#
loop_
_entity_poly.entity_id
_entity_poly.type
_entity_poly.pdbx_seq_one_letter_code
_entity_poly.pdbx_strand_id
1 'polypeptide(L)'
;MDLKTLKEIPPWEWPEGIGDMFLDILDDDQADASDRLIAAELAGDDTVINDELADALLSILKNDDESDDLRGEAVISLGPALDHSDAYGFDDPDDALISENMFRKIQESIRKLYLDAAVPQNVRRRILEASIRAPRDWHQDAIRAAYYSDDEEWKLTAVFAMCWVRGFDDQILSNNG
;
A
#
# COMPACT_ATOMS: atom_id res chain seq x y z
N MET A 1 -8.95 -13.61 -19.93
CA MET A 1 -7.47 -13.62 -19.95
C MET A 1 -7.01 -14.20 -18.63
N ASP A 2 -5.89 -14.93 -18.58
CA ASP A 2 -5.34 -15.41 -17.32
C ASP A 2 -4.51 -14.30 -16.66
N LEU A 3 -4.89 -13.86 -15.45
CA LEU A 3 -4.22 -12.79 -14.71
C LEU A 3 -2.74 -13.13 -14.45
N LYS A 4 -2.41 -14.41 -14.32
CA LYS A 4 -1.01 -14.85 -14.13
C LYS A 4 -0.14 -14.56 -15.34
N THR A 5 -0.74 -14.54 -16.53
CA THR A 5 -0.02 -14.19 -17.76
C THR A 5 0.29 -12.69 -17.84
N LEU A 6 -0.55 -11.82 -17.23
CA LEU A 6 -0.30 -10.37 -17.22
C LEU A 6 0.95 -9.97 -16.45
N LYS A 7 1.33 -10.74 -15.42
CA LYS A 7 2.58 -10.52 -14.67
C LYS A 7 3.84 -10.60 -15.54
N GLU A 8 3.76 -11.35 -16.64
CA GLU A 8 4.88 -11.53 -17.57
C GLU A 8 4.86 -10.49 -18.70
N ILE A 9 3.82 -9.66 -18.78
CA ILE A 9 3.64 -8.63 -19.79
C ILE A 9 3.98 -7.28 -19.15
N PRO A 10 4.86 -6.47 -19.74
CA PRO A 10 5.13 -5.14 -19.23
C PRO A 10 3.85 -4.29 -19.16
N PRO A 11 3.67 -3.45 -18.11
CA PRO A 11 2.42 -2.71 -17.91
C PRO A 11 1.98 -1.83 -19.09
N TRP A 12 2.93 -1.22 -19.81
CA TRP A 12 2.65 -0.42 -21.02
C TRP A 12 2.18 -1.24 -22.25
N GLU A 13 2.23 -2.58 -22.19
CA GLU A 13 1.68 -3.49 -23.20
C GLU A 13 0.36 -4.13 -22.76
N TRP A 14 -0.16 -3.76 -21.58
CA TRP A 14 -1.43 -4.31 -21.12
C TRP A 14 -2.60 -3.91 -22.02
N PRO A 15 -3.63 -4.77 -22.13
CA PRO A 15 -4.83 -4.44 -22.90
C PRO A 15 -5.54 -3.19 -22.38
N GLU A 16 -6.14 -2.42 -23.29
CA GLU A 16 -7.03 -1.32 -22.92
C GLU A 16 -8.19 -1.84 -22.06
N GLY A 17 -8.55 -1.10 -21.01
CA GLY A 17 -9.61 -1.47 -20.07
C GLY A 17 -9.20 -2.53 -19.04
N ILE A 18 -7.91 -2.84 -18.88
CA ILE A 18 -7.47 -3.82 -17.87
C ILE A 18 -7.75 -3.34 -16.43
N GLY A 19 -7.72 -2.03 -16.20
CA GLY A 19 -8.10 -1.45 -14.90
C GLY A 19 -9.53 -1.80 -14.50
N ASP A 20 -10.48 -1.73 -15.44
CA ASP A 20 -11.88 -2.12 -15.20
C ASP A 20 -11.99 -3.60 -14.84
N MET A 21 -11.20 -4.46 -15.49
CA MET A 21 -11.15 -5.89 -15.17
C MET A 21 -10.60 -6.13 -13.76
N PHE A 22 -9.55 -5.41 -13.35
CA PHE A 22 -9.05 -5.50 -11.96
C PHE A 22 -10.10 -5.06 -10.96
N LEU A 23 -10.79 -3.95 -11.24
CA LEU A 23 -11.86 -3.43 -10.39
C LEU A 23 -12.99 -4.47 -10.22
N ASP A 24 -13.47 -5.05 -11.32
CA ASP A 24 -14.50 -6.10 -11.31
C ASP A 24 -14.10 -7.31 -10.44
N ILE A 25 -12.82 -7.71 -10.47
CA ILE A 25 -12.30 -8.83 -9.66
C ILE A 25 -12.18 -8.44 -8.18
N LEU A 26 -11.72 -7.22 -7.89
CA LEU A 26 -11.54 -6.75 -6.52
C LEU A 26 -12.88 -6.62 -5.78
N ASP A 27 -13.91 -6.15 -6.50
CA ASP A 27 -15.27 -5.97 -5.97
C ASP A 27 -16.08 -7.28 -5.86
N ASP A 28 -15.66 -8.36 -6.53
CA ASP A 28 -16.32 -9.68 -6.45
C ASP A 28 -15.78 -10.50 -5.27
N ASP A 29 -16.52 -10.53 -4.16
CA ASP A 29 -16.19 -11.32 -2.97
C ASP A 29 -16.27 -12.85 -3.20
N GLN A 30 -16.84 -13.30 -4.33
CA GLN A 30 -16.90 -14.70 -4.74
C GLN A 30 -15.79 -15.08 -5.74
N ALA A 31 -14.99 -14.11 -6.21
CA ALA A 31 -13.87 -14.40 -7.10
C ALA A 31 -12.82 -15.28 -6.40
N ASP A 32 -12.04 -16.00 -7.20
CA ASP A 32 -10.98 -16.85 -6.67
C ASP A 32 -9.97 -16.02 -5.86
N ALA A 33 -9.61 -16.50 -4.66
CA ALA A 33 -8.73 -15.76 -3.77
C ALA A 33 -7.34 -15.48 -4.37
N SER A 34 -6.82 -16.39 -5.20
CA SER A 34 -5.56 -16.17 -5.91
C SER A 34 -5.71 -15.09 -6.98
N ASP A 35 -6.85 -15.04 -7.66
CA ASP A 35 -7.12 -14.04 -8.69
C ASP A 35 -7.32 -12.66 -8.06
N ARG A 36 -8.04 -12.56 -6.94
CA ARG A 36 -8.19 -11.30 -6.17
C ARG A 36 -6.86 -10.77 -5.66
N LEU A 37 -5.97 -11.64 -5.17
CA LEU A 37 -4.62 -11.25 -4.76
C LEU A 37 -3.79 -10.70 -5.93
N ILE A 38 -3.83 -11.35 -7.10
CA ILE A 38 -3.11 -10.87 -8.28
C ILE A 38 -3.71 -9.56 -8.77
N ALA A 39 -5.03 -9.43 -8.80
CA ALA A 39 -5.69 -8.17 -9.16
C ALA A 39 -5.28 -7.04 -8.20
N ALA A 40 -5.18 -7.31 -6.89
CA ALA A 40 -4.78 -6.32 -5.90
C ALA A 40 -3.34 -5.84 -6.13
N GLU A 41 -2.42 -6.76 -6.40
CA GLU A 41 -1.03 -6.45 -6.75
C GLU A 41 -0.93 -5.59 -8.02
N LEU A 42 -1.61 -6.00 -9.10
CA LEU A 42 -1.51 -5.34 -10.41
C LEU A 42 -2.26 -4.00 -10.47
N ALA A 43 -3.31 -3.82 -9.67
CA ALA A 43 -4.08 -2.58 -9.61
C ALA A 43 -3.26 -1.39 -9.10
N GLY A 44 -2.15 -1.63 -8.39
CA GLY A 44 -1.27 -0.59 -7.85
C GLY A 44 -0.27 0.00 -8.85
N ASP A 45 -0.23 -0.49 -10.10
CA ASP A 45 0.71 -0.02 -11.10
C ASP A 45 0.33 1.38 -11.63
N ASP A 46 1.32 2.26 -11.77
CA ASP A 46 1.16 3.65 -12.19
C ASP A 46 0.48 3.80 -13.58
N THR A 47 0.48 2.75 -14.40
CA THR A 47 -0.19 2.77 -15.72
C THR A 47 -1.71 2.62 -15.65
N VAL A 48 -2.26 2.13 -14.52
CA VAL A 48 -3.69 1.81 -14.39
C VAL A 48 -4.34 2.38 -13.14
N ILE A 49 -3.58 2.59 -12.07
CA ILE A 49 -4.11 3.08 -10.81
C ILE A 49 -4.85 4.41 -11.01
N ASN A 50 -6.01 4.52 -10.39
CA ASN A 50 -6.87 5.69 -10.39
C ASN A 50 -7.67 5.73 -9.09
N ASP A 51 -8.56 6.72 -8.93
CA ASP A 51 -9.36 6.88 -7.71
C ASP A 51 -10.27 5.66 -7.45
N GLU A 52 -10.85 5.05 -8.50
CA GLU A 52 -11.73 3.89 -8.37
C GLU A 52 -10.97 2.66 -7.83
N LEU A 53 -9.83 2.32 -8.44
CA LEU A 53 -8.99 1.22 -7.99
C LEU A 53 -8.40 1.49 -6.60
N ALA A 54 -7.97 2.71 -6.35
CA ALA A 54 -7.48 3.09 -5.03
C ALA A 54 -8.56 2.96 -3.94
N ASP A 55 -9.82 3.29 -4.27
CA ASP A 55 -10.92 3.11 -3.33
C ASP A 55 -11.29 1.64 -3.11
N ALA A 56 -11.21 0.80 -4.15
CA ALA A 56 -11.43 -0.64 -4.04
C ALA A 56 -10.37 -1.29 -3.15
N LEU A 57 -9.09 -1.00 -3.38
CA LEU A 57 -7.98 -1.45 -2.52
C LEU A 57 -8.14 -0.97 -1.07
N LEU A 58 -8.53 0.29 -0.88
CA LEU A 58 -8.78 0.84 0.44
C LEU A 58 -9.99 0.20 1.14
N SER A 59 -11.01 -0.19 0.37
CA SER A 59 -12.19 -0.89 0.88
C SER A 59 -11.86 -2.31 1.33
N ILE A 60 -11.05 -3.03 0.55
CA ILE A 60 -10.50 -4.34 0.93
C ILE A 60 -9.71 -4.24 2.24
N LEU A 61 -8.78 -3.28 2.35
CA LEU A 61 -7.99 -3.07 3.57
C LEU A 61 -8.86 -2.89 4.83
N LYS A 62 -9.99 -2.18 4.69
CA LYS A 62 -10.93 -1.87 5.77
C LYS A 62 -11.88 -3.01 6.12
N ASN A 63 -12.01 -4.02 5.26
CA ASN A 63 -12.97 -5.10 5.45
C ASN A 63 -12.36 -6.17 6.36
N ASP A 64 -12.92 -6.34 7.55
CA ASP A 64 -12.45 -7.34 8.53
C ASP A 64 -12.84 -8.78 8.16
N ASP A 65 -13.74 -8.97 7.19
CA ASP A 65 -14.08 -10.29 6.64
C ASP A 65 -13.09 -10.76 5.56
N GLU A 66 -12.22 -9.87 5.06
CA GLU A 66 -11.18 -10.22 4.09
C GLU A 66 -9.96 -10.86 4.76
N SER A 67 -9.24 -11.69 4.00
CA SER A 67 -8.01 -12.30 4.50
C SER A 67 -6.93 -11.26 4.76
N ASP A 68 -6.12 -11.46 5.80
CA ASP A 68 -5.03 -10.54 6.12
C ASP A 68 -4.02 -10.40 4.97
N ASP A 69 -3.82 -11.46 4.19
CA ASP A 69 -2.94 -11.44 3.01
C ASP A 69 -3.48 -10.49 1.95
N LEU A 70 -4.79 -10.54 1.65
CA LEU A 70 -5.40 -9.65 0.67
C LEU A 70 -5.46 -8.20 1.19
N ARG A 71 -5.77 -8.00 2.46
CA ARG A 71 -5.71 -6.68 3.11
C ARG A 71 -4.30 -6.10 3.07
N GLY A 72 -3.31 -6.94 3.36
CA GLY A 72 -1.90 -6.58 3.34
C GLY A 72 -1.39 -6.25 1.94
N GLU A 73 -1.80 -7.01 0.93
CA GLU A 73 -1.48 -6.72 -0.47
C GLU A 73 -2.13 -5.42 -0.92
N ALA A 74 -3.43 -5.24 -0.63
CA ALA A 74 -4.17 -4.05 -1.04
C ALA A 74 -3.55 -2.74 -0.54
N VAL A 75 -3.05 -2.71 0.70
CA VAL A 75 -2.37 -1.51 1.21
C VAL A 75 -0.97 -1.32 0.63
N ILE A 76 -0.24 -2.39 0.32
CA ILE A 76 1.07 -2.30 -0.34
C ILE A 76 0.92 -1.73 -1.76
N SER A 77 -0.11 -2.15 -2.48
CA SER A 77 -0.43 -1.65 -3.83
C SER A 77 -0.78 -0.17 -3.88
N LEU A 78 -1.20 0.43 -2.75
CA LEU A 78 -1.40 1.89 -2.67
C LEU A 78 -0.07 2.67 -2.53
N GLY A 79 1.04 1.98 -2.22
CA GLY A 79 2.35 2.58 -1.98
C GLY A 79 2.87 3.45 -3.14
N PRO A 80 2.90 2.96 -4.40
CA PRO A 80 3.34 3.75 -5.55
C PRO A 80 2.56 5.06 -5.73
N ALA A 81 1.23 5.01 -5.68
CA ALA A 81 0.39 6.20 -5.79
C ALA A 81 0.64 7.21 -4.65
N LEU A 82 0.93 6.74 -3.43
CA LEU A 82 1.32 7.60 -2.31
C LEU A 82 2.69 8.27 -2.55
N ASP A 83 3.68 7.50 -3.01
CA ASP A 83 5.04 7.96 -3.31
C ASP A 83 5.01 9.04 -4.39
N HIS A 84 4.31 8.77 -5.50
CA HIS A 84 4.15 9.71 -6.62
C HIS A 84 3.46 11.00 -6.18
N SER A 85 2.35 10.88 -5.45
CA SER A 85 1.61 12.05 -4.94
C SER A 85 2.46 12.92 -4.01
N ASP A 86 3.29 12.32 -3.14
CA ASP A 86 4.19 13.05 -2.24
C ASP A 86 5.34 13.74 -3.00
N ALA A 87 5.88 13.07 -4.02
CA ALA A 87 7.00 13.57 -4.82
C ALA A 87 6.60 14.69 -5.79
N TYR A 88 5.44 14.57 -6.46
CA TYR A 88 5.03 15.44 -7.56
C TYR A 88 3.91 16.43 -7.17
N GLY A 89 3.16 16.18 -6.09
CA GLY A 89 2.05 17.02 -5.68
C GLY A 89 0.84 16.90 -6.61
N PHE A 90 0.01 17.95 -6.67
CA PHE A 90 -1.28 17.96 -7.36
C PHE A 90 -1.51 19.22 -8.21
N ASP A 91 -0.44 19.89 -8.62
CA ASP A 91 -0.52 21.16 -9.37
C ASP A 91 -1.04 20.94 -10.80
N ASP A 92 -0.70 19.81 -11.43
CA ASP A 92 -1.21 19.39 -12.73
C ASP A 92 -2.09 18.14 -12.58
N PRO A 93 -3.41 18.23 -12.89
CA PRO A 93 -4.30 17.08 -12.85
C PRO A 93 -3.92 15.96 -13.82
N ASP A 94 -3.24 16.26 -14.93
CA ASP A 94 -2.90 15.27 -15.95
C ASP A 94 -1.70 14.39 -15.54
N ASP A 95 -0.88 14.85 -14.58
CA ASP A 95 0.27 14.11 -14.03
C ASP A 95 -0.09 13.34 -12.73
N ALA A 96 -1.29 13.50 -12.20
CA ALA A 96 -1.72 12.89 -10.95
C ALA A 96 -2.27 11.46 -11.17
N LEU A 97 -1.71 10.48 -10.45
CA LEU A 97 -2.21 9.08 -10.48
C LEU A 97 -3.55 8.93 -9.74
N ILE A 98 -3.71 9.67 -8.65
CA ILE A 98 -4.94 9.74 -7.87
C ILE A 98 -5.22 11.20 -7.50
N SER A 99 -6.47 11.53 -7.21
CA SER A 99 -6.84 12.88 -6.78
C SER A 99 -6.27 13.21 -5.40
N GLU A 100 -6.07 14.51 -5.13
CA GLU A 100 -5.65 14.98 -3.80
C GLU A 100 -6.62 14.53 -2.69
N ASN A 101 -7.92 14.46 -3.02
CA ASN A 101 -8.93 14.00 -2.09
C ASN A 101 -8.76 12.50 -1.77
N MET A 102 -8.50 11.67 -2.78
CA MET A 102 -8.23 10.25 -2.58
C MET A 102 -6.94 10.01 -1.79
N PHE A 103 -5.86 10.74 -2.12
CA PHE A 103 -4.61 10.69 -1.37
C PHE A 103 -4.80 10.98 0.13
N ARG A 104 -5.51 12.06 0.46
CA ARG A 104 -5.84 12.40 1.86
C ARG A 104 -6.70 11.32 2.52
N LYS A 105 -7.71 10.79 1.80
CA LYS A 105 -8.59 9.71 2.28
C LYS A 105 -7.79 8.45 2.64
N ILE A 106 -6.83 8.06 1.80
CA ILE A 106 -5.92 6.93 2.05
C ILE A 106 -5.10 7.21 3.31
N GLN A 107 -4.37 8.33 3.36
CA GLN A 107 -3.50 8.67 4.50
C GLN A 107 -4.24 8.71 5.85
N GLU A 108 -5.47 9.25 5.88
CA GLU A 108 -6.28 9.28 7.09
C GLU A 108 -6.77 7.89 7.50
N SER A 109 -7.15 7.07 6.52
CA SER A 109 -7.66 5.71 6.75
C SER A 109 -6.57 4.78 7.26
N ILE A 110 -5.39 4.78 6.61
CA ILE A 110 -4.27 3.93 7.00
C ILE A 110 -3.74 4.30 8.38
N ARG A 111 -3.69 5.60 8.73
CA ARG A 111 -3.30 6.03 10.08
C ARG A 111 -4.27 5.51 11.14
N LYS A 112 -5.59 5.58 10.88
CA LYS A 112 -6.60 5.05 11.81
C LYS A 112 -6.45 3.55 12.03
N LEU A 113 -6.31 2.79 10.94
CA LEU A 113 -6.13 1.34 10.99
C LEU A 113 -4.81 0.93 11.67
N TYR A 114 -3.71 1.65 11.42
CA TYR A 114 -2.43 1.39 12.08
C TYR A 114 -2.52 1.55 13.62
N LEU A 115 -3.29 2.53 14.09
CA LEU A 115 -3.44 2.81 15.52
C LEU A 115 -4.46 1.89 16.21
N ASP A 116 -5.29 1.18 15.44
CA ASP A 116 -6.27 0.26 15.97
C ASP A 116 -5.62 -1.08 16.34
N ALA A 117 -5.65 -1.41 17.64
CA ALA A 117 -5.09 -2.66 18.15
C ALA A 117 -5.92 -3.90 17.78
N ALA A 118 -7.15 -3.73 17.28
CA ALA A 118 -7.96 -4.83 16.77
C ALA A 118 -7.50 -5.29 15.37
N VAL A 119 -6.81 -4.42 14.61
CA VAL A 119 -6.28 -4.79 13.29
C VAL A 119 -5.12 -5.79 13.47
N PRO A 120 -5.12 -6.91 12.72
CA PRO A 120 -4.07 -7.92 12.80
C PRO A 120 -2.66 -7.34 12.60
N GLN A 121 -1.68 -7.90 13.32
CA GLN A 121 -0.31 -7.41 13.35
C GLN A 121 0.31 -7.32 11.94
N ASN A 122 0.19 -8.38 11.15
CA ASN A 122 0.65 -8.44 9.77
C ASN A 122 0.07 -7.30 8.92
N VAL A 123 -1.24 -7.04 9.01
CA VAL A 123 -1.90 -5.94 8.30
C VAL A 123 -1.35 -4.59 8.78
N ARG A 124 -1.20 -4.38 10.09
CA ARG A 124 -0.62 -3.14 10.66
C ARG A 124 0.83 -2.90 10.21
N ARG A 125 1.62 -3.97 10.07
CA ARG A 125 2.99 -3.89 9.53
C ARG A 125 2.98 -3.45 8.07
N ARG A 126 2.14 -4.07 7.22
CA ARG A 126 1.99 -3.67 5.80
C ARG A 126 1.47 -2.25 5.65
N ILE A 127 0.57 -1.82 6.52
CA ILE A 127 0.14 -0.42 6.58
C ILE A 127 1.33 0.53 6.80
N LEU A 128 2.21 0.23 7.75
CA LEU A 128 3.39 1.06 8.01
C LEU A 128 4.37 1.05 6.83
N GLU A 129 4.57 -0.10 6.18
CA GLU A 129 5.44 -0.24 5.00
C GLU A 129 4.95 0.55 3.79
N ALA A 130 3.64 0.63 3.58
CA ALA A 130 3.04 1.44 2.52
C ALA A 130 3.02 2.93 2.89
N SER A 131 2.64 3.27 4.13
CA SER A 131 2.39 4.67 4.51
C SER A 131 3.65 5.54 4.49
N ILE A 132 4.81 4.95 4.78
CA ILE A 132 6.11 5.64 4.77
C ILE A 132 6.57 6.12 3.39
N ARG A 133 5.90 5.70 2.31
CA ARG A 133 6.09 6.28 0.96
C ARG A 133 5.67 7.74 0.87
N ALA A 134 4.76 8.18 1.74
CA ALA A 134 4.39 9.60 1.90
C ALA A 134 4.54 9.99 3.38
N PRO A 135 5.76 10.35 3.85
CA PRO A 135 6.05 10.52 5.26
C PRO A 135 5.14 11.51 6.00
N ARG A 136 4.65 11.12 7.19
CA ARG A 136 3.83 11.92 8.10
C ARG A 136 4.46 12.00 9.49
N ASP A 137 3.97 12.95 10.27
CA ASP A 137 4.44 13.28 11.63
C ASP A 137 4.47 12.08 12.59
N TRP A 138 3.52 11.14 12.44
CA TRP A 138 3.40 9.98 13.30
C TRP A 138 4.38 8.84 12.97
N HIS A 139 5.00 8.82 11.79
CA HIS A 139 5.85 7.69 11.38
C HIS A 139 7.10 7.54 12.23
N GLN A 140 7.72 8.63 12.69
CA GLN A 140 8.92 8.52 13.52
C GLN A 140 8.66 7.76 14.82
N ASP A 141 7.55 8.04 15.49
CA ASP A 141 7.21 7.36 16.73
C ASP A 141 6.77 5.91 16.48
N ALA A 142 6.05 5.65 15.39
CA ALA A 142 5.70 4.30 14.95
C ALA A 142 6.95 3.43 14.67
N ILE A 143 7.92 3.97 13.92
CA ILE A 143 9.17 3.28 13.58
C ILE A 143 10.01 3.03 14.84
N ARG A 144 10.12 4.00 15.75
CA ARG A 144 10.81 3.80 17.03
C ARG A 144 10.15 2.71 17.87
N ALA A 145 8.81 2.74 17.98
CA ALA A 145 8.07 1.72 18.72
C ALA A 145 8.29 0.32 18.13
N ALA A 146 8.27 0.19 16.80
CA ALA A 146 8.52 -1.07 16.10
C ALA A 146 9.97 -1.55 16.27
N TYR A 147 10.97 -0.65 16.19
CA TYR A 147 12.39 -0.98 16.34
C TYR A 147 12.75 -1.46 17.75
N TYR A 148 12.12 -0.90 18.78
CA TYR A 148 12.34 -1.31 20.18
C TYR A 148 11.37 -2.40 20.66
N SER A 149 10.54 -2.95 19.76
CA SER A 149 9.70 -4.11 20.06
C SER A 149 10.56 -5.35 20.33
N ASP A 150 10.08 -6.30 21.13
CA ASP A 150 10.70 -7.64 21.25
C ASP A 150 10.36 -8.55 20.05
N ASP A 151 9.43 -8.11 19.20
CA ASP A 151 8.99 -8.83 18.02
C ASP A 151 9.91 -8.53 16.82
N GLU A 152 10.59 -9.58 16.33
CA GLU A 152 11.56 -9.49 15.22
C GLU A 152 10.93 -9.03 13.89
N GLU A 153 9.66 -9.35 13.69
CA GLU A 153 8.90 -8.93 12.52
C GLU A 153 8.67 -7.42 12.53
N TRP A 154 8.28 -6.86 13.68
CA TRP A 154 8.19 -5.41 13.87
C TRP A 154 9.54 -4.71 13.70
N LYS A 155 10.63 -5.29 14.23
CA LYS A 155 11.98 -4.73 14.03
C LYS A 155 12.34 -4.66 12.55
N LEU A 156 12.10 -5.73 11.78
CA LEU A 156 12.39 -5.76 10.35
C LEU A 156 11.61 -4.66 9.59
N THR A 157 10.32 -4.52 9.87
CA THR A 157 9.49 -3.45 9.29
C THR A 157 10.02 -2.08 9.68
N ALA A 158 10.50 -1.90 10.92
CA ALA A 158 11.11 -0.64 11.35
C ALA A 158 12.39 -0.33 10.56
N VAL A 159 13.30 -1.30 10.41
CA VAL A 159 14.55 -1.12 9.65
C VAL A 159 14.26 -0.76 8.20
N PHE A 160 13.29 -1.42 7.57
CA PHE A 160 12.82 -1.05 6.23
C PHE A 160 12.34 0.40 6.17
N ALA A 161 11.49 0.80 7.13
CA ALA A 161 10.89 2.14 7.18
C ALA A 161 11.91 3.27 7.46
N MET A 162 13.01 2.98 8.17
CA MET A 162 14.08 3.95 8.44
C MET A 162 14.75 4.47 7.16
N CYS A 163 14.73 3.70 6.07
CA CYS A 163 15.26 4.14 4.78
C CYS A 163 14.42 5.23 4.11
N TRP A 164 13.17 5.40 4.53
CA TRP A 164 12.20 6.33 3.94
C TRP A 164 11.94 7.56 4.81
N VAL A 165 12.00 7.38 6.13
CA VAL A 165 11.74 8.45 7.10
C VAL A 165 13.05 8.95 7.70
N ARG A 166 13.27 10.27 7.67
CA ARG A 166 14.48 10.89 8.24
C ARG A 166 14.54 10.75 9.76
N GLY A 167 15.77 10.77 10.31
CA GLY A 167 16.03 10.81 11.75
C GLY A 167 16.43 9.49 12.39
N PHE A 168 16.97 8.56 11.60
CA PHE A 168 17.38 7.21 12.02
C PHE A 168 18.81 6.84 11.60
N ASP A 169 19.65 7.83 11.28
CA ASP A 169 21.00 7.61 10.76
C ASP A 169 21.86 6.71 11.67
N ASP A 170 21.80 6.93 12.99
CA ASP A 170 22.55 6.14 13.99
C ASP A 170 22.08 4.66 14.03
N GLN A 171 20.77 4.43 13.92
CA GLN A 171 20.17 3.10 13.92
C GLN A 171 20.52 2.35 12.61
N ILE A 172 20.50 3.05 11.47
CA ILE A 172 20.88 2.47 10.17
C ILE A 172 22.35 2.04 10.19
N LEU A 173 23.26 2.83 10.76
CA LEU A 173 24.68 2.46 10.89
C LEU A 173 24.88 1.25 11.81
N SER A 174 24.08 1.14 12.87
CA SER A 174 24.18 0.05 13.86
C SER A 174 23.69 -1.31 13.32
N ASN A 175 22.76 -1.31 12.36
CA ASN A 175 22.22 -2.54 11.75
C ASN A 175 23.02 -3.06 10.54
N ASN A 176 24.04 -2.32 10.11
CA ASN A 176 24.90 -2.67 8.96
C ASN A 176 26.30 -3.20 9.38
N GLY A 177 26.52 -3.48 10.67
CA GLY A 177 27.77 -4.03 11.22
C GLY A 177 27.59 -5.41 11.84
#